data_AF-A0A413NR20-F1
#
_entry.id   AF-A0A413NR20-F1
#
_cell.length_a   1.000
_cell.length_b   1.000
_cell.length_c   1.000
_cell.angle_alpha   90.00
_cell.angle_beta   90.00
_cell.angle_gamma   90.00
#
_symmetry.space_group_name_H-M   'P 1'
#
loop_
_entity.id
_entity.type
_entity.pdbx_description
1 polymer ?
#
loop_
_entity_poly.entity_id
_entity_poly.type
_entity_poly.pdbx_seq_one_letter_code
_entity_poly.pdbx_strand_id
1 'polypeptide(L)'
;MKEKSSYALKNGVLLQVGFGSSEMYTNNNLTDEAAERYLAENPKGIVFFASTPSDWEKRVERRMSPALPLDETLVSELVKAFEVEGATSEIVRDAFKTYKLNGKKVTAKVLDAHIKEAQSVVDSKQTIEAVETVK
;
A
#
# COMPACT_ATOMS: atom_id res chain seq x y z
N MET A 1 12.26 26.25 10.12
CA MET A 1 11.32 26.56 9.01
C MET A 1 10.44 25.34 8.81
N LYS A 2 9.12 25.49 8.69
CA LYS A 2 8.27 24.36 8.26
C LYS A 2 8.63 24.04 6.82
N GLU A 3 8.91 22.77 6.52
CA GLU A 3 9.09 22.31 5.14
C GLU A 3 7.84 22.66 4.34
N LYS A 4 8.03 23.25 3.16
CA LYS A 4 6.93 23.49 2.23
C LYS A 4 6.53 22.14 1.63
N SER A 5 5.23 21.92 1.48
CA SER A 5 4.73 20.73 0.80
C SER A 5 5.31 20.63 -0.62
N SER A 6 5.58 19.41 -1.06
CA SER A 6 5.93 19.06 -2.45
C SER A 6 4.76 19.31 -3.42
N TYR A 7 3.56 19.53 -2.87
CA TYR A 7 2.33 19.82 -3.59
C TYR A 7 2.01 21.32 -3.49
N ALA A 8 1.45 21.89 -4.55
CA ALA A 8 0.94 23.26 -4.52
C ALA A 8 -0.47 23.32 -5.11
N LEU A 9 -1.35 24.07 -4.47
CA LEU A 9 -2.69 24.36 -4.94
C LEU A 9 -2.69 25.55 -5.91
N LYS A 10 -3.65 25.56 -6.85
CA LYS A 10 -3.93 26.75 -7.66
C LYS A 10 -4.39 27.91 -6.78
N ASN A 11 -4.17 29.14 -7.25
CA ASN A 11 -4.57 30.35 -6.52
C ASN A 11 -6.08 30.34 -6.21
N GLY A 12 -6.43 30.68 -4.97
CA GLY A 12 -7.82 30.73 -4.50
C GLY A 12 -8.45 29.36 -4.18
N VAL A 13 -7.73 28.25 -4.38
CA VAL A 13 -8.21 26.92 -3.96
C VAL A 13 -8.10 26.77 -2.46
N LEU A 14 -9.18 26.24 -1.88
CA LEU A 14 -9.27 25.80 -0.49
C LEU A 14 -9.68 24.33 -0.49
N LEU A 15 -8.78 23.45 -0.06
CA LEU A 15 -8.96 22.01 -0.13
C LEU A 15 -9.65 21.51 1.14
N GLN A 16 -10.70 20.71 0.98
CA GLN A 16 -11.42 20.06 2.07
C GLN A 16 -11.29 18.55 1.91
N VAL A 17 -10.73 17.85 2.91
CA VAL A 17 -10.32 16.44 2.75
C VAL A 17 -11.51 15.49 2.62
N GLY A 18 -12.70 15.89 3.06
CA GLY A 18 -13.93 15.12 2.86
C GLY A 18 -15.19 15.96 3.07
N PHE A 19 -16.33 15.46 2.57
CA PHE A 19 -17.62 16.13 2.73
C PHE A 19 -17.97 16.31 4.21
N GLY A 20 -18.12 17.55 4.65
CA GLY A 20 -18.43 17.89 6.05
C GLY A 20 -17.22 17.93 6.99
N SER A 21 -15.99 17.75 6.49
CA SER A 21 -14.78 17.94 7.31
C SER A 21 -14.61 19.42 7.67
N SER A 22 -14.27 19.73 8.92
CA SER A 22 -13.88 21.09 9.32
C SER A 22 -12.44 21.43 8.92
N GLU A 23 -11.66 20.46 8.45
CA GLU A 23 -10.28 20.66 8.04
C GLU A 23 -10.19 21.27 6.65
N MET A 24 -9.53 22.43 6.57
CA MET A 24 -9.34 23.21 5.36
C MET A 24 -7.86 23.50 5.12
N TYR A 25 -7.39 23.20 3.92
CA TYR A 25 -6.01 23.39 3.51
C TYR A 25 -5.87 24.43 2.40
N THR A 26 -4.87 25.28 2.56
CA THR A 26 -4.40 26.30 1.64
C THR A 26 -2.91 26.08 1.41
N ASN A 27 -2.29 26.77 0.47
CA ASN A 27 -0.83 26.69 0.27
C ASN A 27 -0.01 27.01 1.54
N ASN A 28 -0.58 27.74 2.51
CA ASN A 28 0.14 28.11 3.74
C ASN A 28 0.21 26.97 4.78
N ASN A 29 -0.73 26.03 4.75
CA ASN A 29 -0.84 24.94 5.74
C ASN A 29 -0.97 23.54 5.12
N LEU A 30 -0.88 23.42 3.79
CA LEU A 30 -0.88 22.14 3.09
C LEU A 30 0.35 21.31 3.49
N THR A 31 0.13 20.01 3.69
CA THR A 31 1.16 19.00 3.87
C THR A 31 1.04 17.96 2.76
N ASP A 32 2.14 17.25 2.47
CA ASP A 32 2.13 16.14 1.51
C ASP A 32 1.10 15.09 1.90
N GLU A 33 1.00 14.78 3.21
CA GLU A 33 0.02 13.84 3.73
C GLU A 33 -1.43 14.28 3.45
N ALA A 34 -1.78 15.54 3.69
CA ALA A 34 -3.13 16.04 3.44
C ALA A 34 -3.47 16.05 1.93
N ALA A 35 -2.50 16.42 1.09
CA ALA A 35 -2.64 16.39 -0.36
C ALA A 35 -2.84 14.95 -0.88
N GLU A 36 -1.98 14.03 -0.45
CA GLU A 36 -2.05 12.61 -0.84
C GLU A 36 -3.35 11.96 -0.36
N ARG A 37 -3.80 12.25 0.86
CA ARG A 37 -5.06 11.74 1.40
C ARG A 37 -6.27 12.25 0.62
N TYR A 38 -6.30 13.55 0.31
CA TYR A 38 -7.36 14.10 -0.52
C TYR A 38 -7.41 13.46 -1.91
N LEU A 39 -6.25 13.27 -2.55
CA LEU A 39 -6.17 12.66 -3.88
C LEU A 39 -6.50 11.16 -3.86
N ALA A 40 -6.22 10.47 -2.74
CA ALA A 40 -6.69 9.11 -2.51
C ALA A 40 -8.23 9.10 -2.52
N GLU A 41 -8.88 9.92 -1.70
CA GLU A 41 -10.34 9.92 -1.63
C GLU A 41 -10.99 10.52 -2.90
N ASN A 42 -10.29 11.40 -3.61
CA ASN A 42 -10.79 12.17 -4.77
C ASN A 42 -9.74 12.26 -5.90
N PRO A 43 -9.50 11.18 -6.68
CA PRO A 43 -8.45 11.18 -7.71
C PRO A 43 -8.61 12.28 -8.78
N LYS A 44 -9.85 12.60 -9.14
CA LYS A 44 -10.17 13.70 -10.08
C LYS A 44 -9.86 15.09 -9.52
N GLY A 45 -9.63 15.21 -8.22
CA GLY A 45 -9.27 16.45 -7.53
C GLY A 45 -7.86 16.95 -7.85
N ILE A 46 -7.04 16.18 -8.58
CA ILE A 46 -5.73 16.61 -9.08
C ILE A 46 -5.78 17.94 -9.84
N VAL A 47 -6.92 18.25 -10.47
CA VAL A 47 -7.16 19.51 -11.19
C VAL A 47 -7.04 20.77 -10.32
N PHE A 48 -7.14 20.64 -8.99
CA PHE A 48 -6.98 21.76 -8.05
C PHE A 48 -5.52 22.05 -7.70
N PHE A 49 -4.60 21.17 -8.07
CA PHE A 49 -3.17 21.33 -7.85
C PHE A 49 -2.53 22.07 -9.02
N ALA A 50 -1.67 23.03 -8.70
CA ALA A 50 -0.81 23.74 -9.65
C ALA A 50 0.48 22.96 -9.92
N SER A 51 0.99 22.24 -8.92
CA SER A 51 2.14 21.34 -9.06
C SER A 51 2.03 20.15 -8.13
N THR A 52 2.51 18.99 -8.60
CA THR A 52 2.66 17.76 -7.83
C THR A 52 4.06 17.18 -8.04
N PRO A 53 4.58 16.38 -7.09
CA PRO A 53 5.82 15.66 -7.30
C PRO A 53 5.62 14.59 -8.39
N SER A 54 6.68 14.24 -9.12
CA SER A 54 6.60 13.28 -10.24
C SER A 54 6.12 11.89 -9.84
N ASP A 55 6.30 11.49 -8.59
CA ASP A 55 5.90 10.20 -8.03
C ASP A 55 4.58 10.26 -7.24
N TRP A 56 3.77 11.32 -7.41
CA TRP A 56 2.55 11.54 -6.63
C TRP A 56 1.54 10.40 -6.73
N GLU A 57 1.38 9.76 -7.90
CA GLU A 57 0.44 8.65 -8.10
C GLU A 57 0.82 7.47 -7.20
N LYS A 58 2.11 7.11 -7.17
CA LYS A 58 2.64 6.04 -6.29
C LYS A 58 2.46 6.40 -4.82
N ARG A 59 2.64 7.67 -4.45
CA ARG A 59 2.42 8.16 -3.09
C ARG A 59 0.95 8.00 -2.69
N VAL A 60 0.03 8.42 -3.54
CA VAL A 60 -1.42 8.30 -3.33
C VAL A 60 -1.87 6.84 -3.28
N GLU A 61 -1.34 5.99 -4.15
CA GLU A 61 -1.62 4.55 -4.14
C GLU A 61 -1.23 3.90 -2.80
N ARG A 62 -0.06 4.26 -2.24
CA ARG A 62 0.34 3.83 -0.89
C ARG A 62 -0.59 4.33 0.23
N ARG A 63 -1.33 5.44 0.03
CA ARG A 63 -2.33 5.92 0.99
C ARG A 63 -3.67 5.21 0.86
N MET A 64 -4.08 4.86 -0.37
CA MET A 64 -5.26 4.04 -0.64
C MET A 64 -5.12 2.62 -0.09
N SER A 65 -3.92 2.08 -0.23
CA SER A 65 -3.50 0.79 0.31
C SER A 65 -2.37 1.02 1.30
N PRO A 66 -2.65 1.48 2.54
CA PRO A 66 -1.62 1.55 3.55
C PRO A 66 -1.01 0.15 3.64
N ALA A 67 0.30 0.06 3.44
CA ALA A 67 1.04 -1.19 3.59
C ALA A 67 0.67 -1.75 4.97
N LEU A 68 -0.12 -2.82 4.96
CA LEU A 68 -0.48 -3.48 6.21
C LEU A 68 0.85 -3.99 6.77
N PRO A 69 1.16 -3.72 8.04
CA PRO A 69 2.36 -4.26 8.65
C PRO A 69 2.37 -5.77 8.42
N LEU A 70 3.39 -6.23 7.70
CA LEU A 70 3.57 -7.63 7.39
C LEU A 70 4.24 -8.29 8.58
N ASP A 71 3.63 -9.36 9.06
CA ASP A 71 4.16 -10.22 10.09
C ASP A 71 5.11 -11.24 9.43
N GLU A 72 6.39 -11.14 9.76
CA GLU A 72 7.44 -11.98 9.19
C GLU A 72 7.21 -13.48 9.45
N THR A 73 6.57 -13.82 10.57
CA THR A 73 6.26 -15.22 10.92
C THR A 73 5.20 -15.75 9.97
N LEU A 74 4.11 -15.01 9.78
CA LEU A 74 3.05 -15.38 8.85
C LEU A 74 3.56 -15.41 7.40
N VAL A 75 4.38 -14.44 6.97
CA VAL A 75 5.00 -14.48 5.63
C VAL A 75 5.84 -15.74 5.47
N SER A 76 6.67 -16.09 6.45
CA SER A 76 7.52 -17.29 6.40
C SER A 76 6.72 -18.59 6.33
N GLU A 77 5.60 -18.67 7.05
CA GLU A 77 4.70 -19.83 6.97
C GLU A 77 4.00 -19.93 5.61
N LEU A 78 3.58 -18.80 5.04
CA LEU A 78 2.97 -18.75 3.71
C LEU A 78 3.96 -19.12 2.60
N VAL A 79 5.22 -18.69 2.69
CA VAL A 79 6.28 -19.09 1.75
C VAL A 79 6.43 -20.61 1.74
N LYS A 80 6.48 -21.26 2.92
CA LYS A 80 6.54 -22.73 3.02
C LYS A 80 5.30 -23.39 2.42
N ALA A 81 4.12 -22.79 2.57
CA ALA A 81 2.89 -23.30 1.98
C ALA A 81 2.92 -23.21 0.44
N PHE A 82 3.56 -22.18 -0.12
CA PHE A 82 3.76 -22.03 -1.57
C PHE A 82 4.85 -22.93 -2.15
N GLU A 83 5.79 -23.41 -1.33
CA GLU A 83 6.81 -24.39 -1.76
C GLU A 83 6.22 -25.80 -1.97
N VAL A 84 4.96 -26.06 -1.56
CA VAL A 84 4.25 -27.32 -1.81
C VAL A 84 3.81 -27.40 -3.27
N GLU A 85 4.09 -28.53 -3.92
CA GLU A 85 3.72 -28.77 -5.32
C GLU A 85 2.21 -28.62 -5.54
N GLY A 86 1.82 -27.81 -6.53
CA GLY A 86 0.42 -27.53 -6.85
C GLY A 86 -0.25 -26.49 -5.93
N ALA A 87 0.48 -25.84 -5.02
CA ALA A 87 -0.06 -24.75 -4.23
C ALA A 87 -0.47 -23.57 -5.10
N THR A 88 -1.72 -23.12 -4.92
CA THR A 88 -2.24 -21.88 -5.53
C THR A 88 -2.58 -20.87 -4.44
N SER A 89 -2.66 -19.60 -4.80
CA SER A 89 -3.05 -18.54 -3.86
C SER A 89 -4.42 -18.78 -3.22
N GLU A 90 -5.36 -19.43 -3.92
CA GLU A 90 -6.65 -19.82 -3.37
C GLU A 90 -6.53 -20.92 -2.31
N ILE A 91 -5.73 -21.96 -2.58
CA ILE A 91 -5.50 -23.07 -1.63
C ILE A 91 -4.82 -22.54 -0.36
N VAL A 92 -3.78 -21.73 -0.52
CA VAL A 92 -3.05 -21.12 0.60
C VAL A 92 -3.96 -20.18 1.39
N ARG A 93 -4.76 -19.34 0.72
CA ARG A 93 -5.75 -18.48 1.40
C ARG A 93 -6.71 -19.31 2.25
N ASP A 94 -7.23 -20.42 1.70
CA ASP A 94 -8.23 -21.22 2.39
C ASP A 94 -7.66 -21.99 3.59
N ALA A 95 -6.39 -22.40 3.52
CA ALA A 95 -5.66 -23.00 4.65
C ALA A 95 -5.41 -22.01 5.79
N PHE A 96 -5.13 -20.74 5.47
CA PHE A 96 -4.78 -19.71 6.46
C PHE A 96 -5.97 -18.82 6.87
N LYS A 97 -7.19 -19.07 6.36
CA LYS A 97 -8.38 -18.24 6.65
C LYS A 97 -8.78 -18.19 8.12
N THR A 98 -8.29 -19.11 8.95
CA THR A 98 -8.53 -19.17 10.40
C THR A 98 -7.27 -18.82 11.22
N TYR A 99 -6.17 -18.44 10.57
CA TYR A 99 -4.92 -18.11 11.23
C TYR A 99 -5.08 -16.96 12.23
N LYS A 100 -4.35 -17.05 13.34
CA LYS A 100 -4.40 -16.07 14.42
C LYS A 100 -3.01 -15.52 14.71
N LEU A 101 -2.87 -14.20 14.64
CA LEU A 101 -1.70 -13.48 15.14
C LEU A 101 -2.05 -12.87 16.50
N ASN A 102 -1.21 -13.11 17.51
CA ASN A 102 -1.44 -12.62 18.89
C ASN A 102 -2.84 -12.95 19.44
N GLY A 103 -3.33 -14.16 19.15
CA GLY A 103 -4.66 -14.63 19.58
C GLY A 103 -5.85 -14.04 18.81
N LYS A 104 -5.64 -13.08 17.90
CA LYS A 104 -6.68 -12.48 17.05
C LYS A 104 -6.65 -13.07 15.64
N LYS A 105 -7.83 -13.38 15.10
CA LYS A 105 -7.98 -13.85 13.72
C LYS A 105 -7.46 -12.79 12.75
N VAL A 106 -6.62 -13.20 11.82
CA VAL A 106 -6.15 -12.34 10.73
C VAL A 106 -7.31 -12.01 9.80
N THR A 107 -7.46 -10.75 9.41
CA THR A 107 -8.52 -10.32 8.49
C THR A 107 -8.17 -10.74 7.06
N ALA A 108 -9.17 -10.92 6.19
CA ALA A 108 -8.93 -11.30 4.80
C ALA A 108 -7.96 -10.32 4.09
N LYS A 109 -8.15 -9.01 4.30
CA LYS A 109 -7.26 -7.98 3.73
C LYS A 109 -5.80 -8.11 4.18
N VAL A 110 -5.59 -8.43 5.46
CA VAL A 110 -4.24 -8.65 6.01
C VAL A 110 -3.66 -9.93 5.43
N LEU A 111 -4.43 -11.02 5.40
CA LEU A 111 -3.98 -12.29 4.84
C LEU A 111 -3.60 -12.15 3.36
N ASP A 112 -4.42 -11.47 2.55
CA ASP A 112 -4.13 -11.24 1.12
C ASP A 112 -2.83 -10.46 0.91
N ALA A 113 -2.54 -9.47 1.76
CA ALA A 113 -1.28 -8.73 1.69
C ALA A 113 -0.06 -9.63 1.99
N HIS A 114 -0.16 -10.53 2.97
CA HIS A 114 0.91 -11.46 3.31
C HIS A 114 1.10 -12.54 2.24
N ILE A 115 0.01 -13.02 1.65
CA ILE A 115 0.04 -13.96 0.51
C ILE A 115 0.76 -13.33 -0.68
N LYS A 116 0.46 -12.06 -0.99
CA LYS A 116 1.12 -11.34 -2.08
C LYS A 116 2.63 -11.19 -1.85
N GLU A 117 3.03 -10.86 -0.63
CA GLU A 117 4.45 -10.79 -0.28
C GLU A 117 5.13 -12.16 -0.39
N ALA A 118 4.53 -13.20 0.19
CA ALA A 118 5.07 -14.55 0.15
C ALA A 118 5.25 -15.07 -1.29
N GLN A 119 4.30 -14.77 -2.17
CA GLN A 119 4.39 -15.08 -3.60
C GLN A 119 5.59 -14.36 -4.24
N SER A 120 5.75 -13.06 -3.99
CA SER A 120 6.88 -12.28 -4.52
C SER A 120 8.24 -12.84 -4.05
N VAL A 121 8.31 -13.36 -2.82
CA VAL A 121 9.52 -14.02 -2.29
C VAL A 121 9.79 -15.34 -3.02
N VAL A 122 8.77 -16.16 -3.25
CA VAL A 122 8.91 -17.45 -3.98
C VAL A 122 9.32 -17.20 -5.43
N ASP A 123 8.68 -16.25 -6.13
CA ASP A 123 9.00 -15.89 -7.51
C ASP A 123 10.45 -15.38 -7.62
N SER A 124 10.91 -14.61 -6.62
CA SER A 124 12.30 -14.13 -6.56
C SER A 124 13.30 -15.26 -6.35
N LYS A 125 13.00 -16.25 -5.49
CA LYS A 125 13.86 -17.44 -5.29
C LYS A 125 14.00 -18.27 -6.56
N GLN A 126 12.89 -18.56 -7.25
CA GLN A 126 12.90 -19.34 -8.49
C GLN A 126 13.70 -18.65 -9.60
N THR A 127 13.65 -17.31 -9.65
CA THR A 127 14.44 -16.52 -10.60
C THR A 127 15.94 -16.64 -10.35
N ILE A 128 16.36 -16.76 -9.08
CA ILE A 128 17.79 -16.90 -8.72
C ILE A 128 18.31 -18.31 -9.04
N GLU A 129 17.54 -19.35 -8.70
CA GLU A 129 17.92 -20.74 -8.97
C GLU A 129 18.03 -21.04 -10.48
N ALA A 130 17.18 -20.43 -11.30
CA ALA A 130 17.25 -20.55 -12.77
C ALA A 130 18.49 -19.89 -13.39
N VAL A 131 19.10 -18.90 -12.71
CA VAL A 131 20.31 -18.23 -13.20
C VAL A 131 21.59 -18.97 -12.78
N GLU A 132 21.59 -19.68 -11.64
CA GLU A 132 22.74 -20.48 -11.20
C GLU A 132 22.89 -21.80 -11.95
N THR A 133 21.81 -22.40 -12.46
CA THR A 133 21.87 -23.66 -13.23
C THR A 133 22.38 -23.51 -14.67
N VAL A 134 22.63 -22.27 -15.13
CA VAL A 134 23.10 -21.96 -16.49
C VAL A 134 24.60 -21.58 -16.53
N LYS A 135 25.32 -21.71 -15.41
CA LYS A 135 26.79 -21.53 -15.33
C LYS A 135 27.52 -22.85 -15.18
#